data_AF-A0A8H3BML4-F1
#
_entry.id   AF-A0A8H3BML4-F1
#
_cell.length_a   1.000
_cell.length_b   1.000
_cell.length_c   1.000
_cell.angle_alpha   90.00
_cell.angle_beta   90.00
_cell.angle_gamma   90.00
#
_symmetry.space_group_name_H-M   'P 1'
#
loop_
_entity.id
_entity.type
_entity.pdbx_description
1 polymer ?
#
loop_
_entity_poly.entity_id
_entity_poly.type
_entity_poly.pdbx_seq_one_letter_code
_entity_poly.pdbx_strand_id
1 'polypeptide(L)'
;PSQRGGKRGERHKSPQRDNYDAAISILNMRRDSMADTGGENGAAFTGFDSRESGSKRRFGRLGRRRLALALCGWDISNTEVRADIARWLKEGKCTKAACWAVFLNDFRLAVEALMHSSDEMHRIISGIVVAAETEPDKRLKGTWREHCQKLGSRLEDPYLRIMMAHLAFDDWITVVEEVAIPLRDRLNIALRFLDDGQLGQFFQGMKKELERSGDLEALLFTGLTNSGLRVLQRYVDNTGDVQTAAILAALICPGVLQDERSERWISVYQDLLDGWRMFHQRCQFDIEKGEILRELVLSGDREPFEWIPRQLAMRCNFCDKIVSATGPTDFGKSISAGLPTAYDRIRACVH
;
A
#
# COMPACT_ATOMS: atom_id res chain seq x y z
N PRO A 1 -53.11 12.24 -20.95
CA PRO A 1 -52.90 11.81 -19.53
C PRO A 1 -52.64 10.29 -19.48
N SER A 2 -51.45 9.76 -19.23
CA SER A 2 -50.37 10.19 -18.36
C SER A 2 -49.03 9.69 -18.92
N GLN A 3 -47.99 10.53 -18.80
CA GLN A 3 -46.61 10.11 -18.95
C GLN A 3 -46.22 9.28 -17.73
N ARG A 4 -45.68 8.07 -17.93
CA ARG A 4 -44.87 7.36 -16.93
C ARG A 4 -43.47 7.19 -17.50
N GLY A 5 -42.67 8.24 -17.36
CA GLY A 5 -41.21 8.15 -17.46
C GLY A 5 -40.69 7.47 -16.20
N GLY A 6 -40.34 6.18 -16.31
CA GLY A 6 -39.60 5.48 -15.27
C GLY A 6 -38.18 6.02 -15.21
N LYS A 7 -37.83 6.72 -14.12
CA LYS A 7 -36.45 7.06 -13.80
C LYS A 7 -35.64 5.76 -13.74
N ARG A 8 -34.61 5.64 -14.60
CA ARG A 8 -33.57 4.62 -14.48
C ARG A 8 -33.05 4.64 -13.04
N GLY A 9 -33.13 3.51 -12.34
CA GLY A 9 -32.63 3.37 -10.99
C GLY A 9 -31.16 3.77 -10.95
N GLU A 10 -30.84 4.75 -10.11
CA GLU A 10 -29.48 5.01 -9.68
C GLU A 10 -28.95 3.72 -9.05
N ARG A 11 -27.92 3.14 -9.66
CA ARG A 11 -27.23 1.98 -9.09
C ARG A 11 -26.65 2.43 -7.75
N HIS A 12 -27.13 1.87 -6.65
CA HIS A 12 -26.48 2.02 -5.36
C HIS A 12 -25.06 1.46 -5.47
N LYS A 13 -24.08 2.35 -5.68
CA LYS A 13 -22.68 2.03 -5.47
C LYS A 13 -22.50 1.80 -3.97
N SER A 14 -21.85 0.71 -3.60
CA SER A 14 -21.50 0.44 -2.21
C SER A 14 -20.57 1.56 -1.72
N PRO A 15 -20.82 2.18 -0.55
CA PRO A 15 -20.00 3.29 -0.01
C PRO A 15 -18.50 2.97 0.09
N GLN A 16 -18.15 1.69 0.22
CA GLN A 16 -16.76 1.22 0.27
C GLN A 16 -16.05 1.37 -1.08
N ARG A 17 -16.75 1.22 -2.22
CA ARG A 17 -16.18 1.32 -3.57
C ARG A 17 -15.78 2.76 -3.91
N ASP A 18 -16.58 3.73 -3.46
CA ASP A 18 -16.27 5.16 -3.60
C ASP A 18 -15.00 5.56 -2.82
N ASN A 19 -14.73 4.94 -1.67
CA ASN A 19 -13.49 5.16 -0.92
C ASN A 19 -12.25 4.60 -1.62
N TYR A 20 -12.37 3.46 -2.31
CA TYR A 20 -11.29 2.88 -3.11
C TYR A 20 -11.02 3.71 -4.37
N ASP A 21 -12.06 4.14 -5.07
CA ASP A 21 -11.94 5.00 -6.25
C ASP A 21 -11.30 6.35 -5.88
N ALA A 22 -11.66 6.91 -4.72
CA ALA A 22 -11.01 8.11 -4.16
C ALA A 22 -9.54 7.85 -3.83
N ALA A 23 -9.20 6.73 -3.20
CA ALA A 23 -7.81 6.37 -2.89
C ALA A 23 -6.97 6.18 -4.18
N ILE A 24 -7.52 5.49 -5.18
CA ILE A 24 -6.89 5.31 -6.49
C ILE A 24 -6.75 6.65 -7.21
N SER A 25 -7.75 7.52 -7.14
CA SER A 25 -7.69 8.87 -7.71
C SER A 25 -6.61 9.72 -7.05
N ILE A 26 -6.48 9.68 -5.72
CA ILE A 26 -5.42 10.36 -4.97
C ILE A 26 -4.05 9.80 -5.37
N LEU A 27 -3.91 8.49 -5.50
CA LEU A 27 -2.66 7.85 -5.94
C LEU A 27 -2.30 8.25 -7.38
N ASN A 28 -3.28 8.33 -8.27
CA ASN A 28 -3.10 8.79 -9.65
C ASN A 28 -2.72 10.28 -9.70
N MET A 29 -3.40 11.15 -8.95
CA MET A 29 -3.04 12.57 -8.84
C MET A 29 -1.62 12.76 -8.29
N ARG A 30 -1.24 11.96 -7.28
CA ARG A 30 0.12 11.96 -6.73
C ARG A 30 1.13 11.43 -7.75
N ARG A 31 0.82 10.40 -8.53
CA ARG A 31 1.68 9.90 -9.63
C ARG A 31 1.86 10.94 -10.73
N ASP A 32 0.78 11.56 -11.18
CA ASP A 32 0.80 12.47 -12.33
C ASP A 32 1.53 13.77 -11.98
N SER A 33 1.43 14.25 -10.73
CA SER A 33 2.26 15.36 -10.23
C SER A 33 3.77 15.02 -10.13
N MET A 34 4.16 13.75 -10.23
CA MET A 34 5.56 13.31 -10.29
C MET A 34 6.10 13.19 -11.72
N ALA A 35 5.24 12.99 -12.72
CA ALA A 35 5.64 12.89 -14.14
C ALA A 35 6.12 14.24 -14.71
N ASP A 36 5.64 15.35 -14.15
CA ASP A 36 6.05 16.72 -14.53
C ASP A 36 7.45 17.11 -14.00
N THR A 37 8.07 16.30 -13.14
CA THR A 37 9.48 16.49 -12.73
C THR A 37 10.43 15.68 -13.61
N GLY A 38 10.33 15.89 -14.93
CA GLY A 38 11.33 15.47 -15.91
C GLY A 38 12.62 16.25 -15.74
N GLY A 39 13.42 15.87 -14.75
CA GLY A 39 14.71 16.48 -14.46
C GLY A 39 15.66 15.46 -13.87
N GLU A 40 16.39 14.76 -14.74
CA GLU A 40 17.66 14.13 -14.41
C GLU A 40 18.58 15.19 -13.81
N ASN A 41 18.73 15.19 -12.48
CA ASN A 41 19.94 15.55 -11.73
C ASN A 41 19.58 15.62 -10.23
N GLY A 42 20.45 15.03 -9.40
CA GLY A 42 20.18 14.72 -8.00
C GLY A 42 19.51 15.85 -7.22
N ALA A 43 18.22 15.68 -6.95
CA ALA A 43 17.52 16.48 -5.97
C ALA A 43 18.00 16.06 -4.57
N ALA A 44 18.76 16.94 -3.92
CA ALA A 44 19.07 16.80 -2.52
C ALA A 44 17.77 16.96 -1.70
N PHE A 45 17.61 16.14 -0.67
CA PHE A 45 16.53 16.23 0.28
C PHE A 45 16.67 17.50 1.12
N THR A 46 15.99 18.60 0.75
CA THR A 46 16.09 19.90 1.44
C THR A 46 15.06 20.04 2.57
N GLY A 47 14.91 19.01 3.39
CA GLY A 47 14.01 19.00 4.57
C GLY A 47 14.68 18.51 5.86
N PHE A 48 15.99 18.28 5.83
CA PHE A 48 16.77 17.86 6.98
C PHE A 48 17.70 19.03 7.35
N ASP A 49 17.34 19.77 8.40
CA ASP A 49 18.29 20.68 9.04
C ASP A 49 19.47 19.81 9.49
N SER A 50 20.54 19.92 8.70
CA SER A 50 21.65 18.99 8.70
C SER A 50 22.59 19.38 9.84
N ARG A 51 22.73 18.51 10.84
CA ARG A 51 24.02 18.38 11.52
C ARG A 51 25.03 17.95 10.46
N GLU A 52 25.96 18.83 10.16
CA GLU A 52 27.03 18.61 9.18
C GLU A 52 27.90 17.41 9.57
N SER A 53 27.61 16.26 8.99
CA SER A 53 28.62 15.25 8.68
C SER A 53 28.21 14.43 7.46
N GLY A 54 28.63 14.94 6.29
CA GLY A 54 29.26 14.10 5.28
C GLY A 54 28.44 12.96 4.65
N SER A 55 27.32 13.26 4.01
CA SER A 55 27.06 12.82 2.62
C SER A 55 25.70 13.38 2.19
N LYS A 56 25.63 14.15 1.10
CA LYS A 56 24.35 14.41 0.43
C LYS A 56 23.83 13.05 -0.03
N ARG A 57 22.93 12.42 0.73
CA ARG A 57 22.32 11.13 0.36
C ARG A 57 21.62 11.34 -0.98
N ARG A 58 22.17 10.72 -2.03
CA ARG A 58 21.64 10.85 -3.40
C ARG A 58 20.54 9.82 -3.56
N PHE A 59 19.32 10.28 -3.75
CA PHE A 59 18.19 9.44 -4.14
C PHE A 59 18.06 9.53 -5.66
N GLY A 60 18.51 8.50 -6.37
CA GLY A 60 18.44 8.44 -7.83
C GLY A 60 17.02 8.18 -8.36
N ARG A 61 16.15 7.60 -7.52
CA ARG A 61 14.77 7.20 -7.90
C ARG A 61 13.70 7.93 -7.10
N LEU A 62 13.80 9.26 -6.99
CA LEU A 62 12.94 10.07 -6.14
C LEU A 62 11.44 9.93 -6.45
N GLY A 63 11.04 9.86 -7.73
CA GLY A 63 9.64 9.67 -8.10
C GLY A 63 9.04 8.36 -7.57
N ARG A 64 9.77 7.24 -7.73
CA ARG A 64 9.33 5.93 -7.20
C ARG A 64 9.23 5.95 -5.68
N ARG A 65 10.16 6.62 -5.02
CA ARG A 65 10.22 6.78 -3.56
C ARG A 65 9.03 7.57 -3.02
N ARG A 66 8.68 8.68 -3.68
CA ARG A 66 7.49 9.47 -3.35
C ARG A 66 6.20 8.67 -3.52
N LEU A 67 6.07 7.90 -4.61
CA LEU A 67 4.92 7.04 -4.83
C LEU A 67 4.81 5.97 -3.74
N ALA A 68 5.91 5.30 -3.41
CA ALA A 68 5.92 4.28 -2.37
C ALA A 68 5.58 4.85 -0.97
N LEU A 69 6.07 6.05 -0.64
CA LEU A 69 5.67 6.76 0.58
C LEU A 69 4.17 7.04 0.57
N ALA A 70 3.63 7.51 -0.55
CA ALA A 70 2.21 7.83 -0.67
C ALA A 70 1.33 6.59 -0.46
N LEU A 71 1.77 5.41 -0.91
CA LEU A 71 1.11 4.13 -0.63
C LEU A 71 1.18 3.76 0.84
N CYS A 72 2.28 4.09 1.52
CA CYS A 72 2.41 3.99 2.98
C CYS A 72 1.70 5.15 3.73
N GLY A 73 0.90 5.93 3.00
CA GLY A 73 0.06 7.03 3.43
C GLY A 73 0.82 8.23 3.99
N TRP A 74 2.07 8.41 3.58
CA TRP A 74 2.83 9.63 3.82
C TRP A 74 3.35 10.25 2.53
N ASP A 75 3.55 11.56 2.52
CA ASP A 75 4.29 12.24 1.48
C ASP A 75 5.78 12.35 1.82
N ILE A 76 6.58 12.93 0.93
CA ILE A 76 8.00 13.14 1.22
C ILE A 76 8.24 14.28 2.22
N SER A 77 7.24 15.15 2.42
CA SER A 77 7.34 16.23 3.38
C SER A 77 7.22 15.69 4.81
N ASN A 78 7.50 16.55 5.79
CA ASN A 78 7.33 16.23 7.19
C ASN A 78 5.95 16.67 7.72
N THR A 79 5.07 17.19 6.87
CA THR A 79 3.78 17.76 7.29
C THR A 79 2.83 16.69 7.81
N GLU A 80 2.64 15.62 7.03
CA GLU A 80 1.80 14.48 7.42
C GLU A 80 2.37 13.75 8.64
N VAL A 81 3.71 13.64 8.74
CA VAL A 81 4.38 13.04 9.93
C VAL A 81 4.15 13.88 11.18
N ARG A 82 4.25 15.21 11.11
CA ARG A 82 3.98 16.10 12.25
C ARG A 82 2.52 16.04 12.69
N ALA A 83 1.59 15.97 11.74
CA ALA A 83 0.17 15.77 12.05
C ALA A 83 -0.07 14.42 12.74
N ASP A 84 0.60 13.37 12.28
CA ASP A 84 0.53 12.03 12.89
C ASP A 84 1.15 11.99 14.28
N ILE A 85 2.27 12.68 14.53
CA ILE A 85 2.86 12.83 15.88
C ILE A 85 1.84 13.47 16.82
N ALA A 86 1.19 14.57 16.42
CA ALA A 86 0.16 15.21 17.22
C ALA A 86 -1.04 14.30 17.49
N ARG A 87 -1.44 13.48 16.50
CA ARG A 87 -2.49 12.46 16.68
C ARG A 87 -2.07 11.38 17.68
N TRP A 88 -0.86 10.85 17.56
CA TRP A 88 -0.34 9.80 18.44
C TRP A 88 -0.21 10.27 19.89
N LEU A 89 0.17 11.52 20.12
CA LEU A 89 0.18 12.10 21.47
C LEU A 89 -1.22 12.11 22.09
N LYS A 90 -2.26 12.49 21.32
CA LYS A 90 -3.66 12.43 21.77
C LYS A 90 -4.12 11.00 22.06
N GLU A 91 -3.61 10.03 21.31
CA GLU A 91 -3.89 8.59 21.52
C GLU A 91 -3.06 7.96 22.65
N GLY A 92 -2.16 8.71 23.29
CA GLY A 92 -1.27 8.20 24.35
C GLY A 92 -0.08 7.37 23.83
N LYS A 93 0.18 7.36 22.52
CA LYS A 93 1.31 6.65 21.88
C LYS A 93 2.60 7.49 21.96
N CYS A 94 3.01 7.82 23.18
CA CYS A 94 4.14 8.71 23.48
C CYS A 94 5.48 8.22 22.90
N THR A 95 5.77 6.92 23.00
CA THR A 95 7.04 6.32 22.54
C THR A 95 7.20 6.43 21.03
N LYS A 96 6.15 6.11 20.27
CA LYS A 96 6.09 6.27 18.83
C LYS A 96 6.26 7.74 18.43
N ALA A 97 5.52 8.64 19.07
CA ALA A 97 5.62 10.09 18.80
C ALA A 97 7.04 10.62 19.03
N ALA A 98 7.66 10.25 20.16
CA ALA A 98 9.02 10.64 20.49
C ALA A 98 10.05 10.09 19.51
N CYS A 99 9.95 8.81 19.17
CA CYS A 99 10.82 8.15 18.20
C CYS A 99 10.80 8.87 16.84
N TRP A 100 9.61 9.17 16.33
CA TRP A 100 9.47 9.90 15.07
C TRP A 100 9.96 11.35 15.16
N ALA A 101 9.76 12.02 16.30
CA ALA A 101 10.33 13.36 16.53
C ALA A 101 11.87 13.34 16.52
N VAL A 102 12.51 12.33 17.14
CA VAL A 102 13.97 12.13 17.06
C VAL A 102 14.42 11.91 15.62
N PHE A 103 13.72 11.09 14.84
CA PHE A 103 14.06 10.86 13.42
C PHE A 103 13.96 12.10 12.55
N LEU A 104 13.18 13.10 12.97
CA LEU A 104 13.07 14.41 12.34
C LEU A 104 14.03 15.46 12.92
N ASN A 105 14.93 15.06 13.83
CA ASN A 105 15.81 15.92 14.63
C ASN A 105 15.08 16.96 15.50
N ASP A 106 13.79 16.75 15.80
CA ASP A 106 13.04 17.60 16.72
C ASP A 106 13.15 17.04 18.15
N PHE A 107 14.34 17.19 18.73
CA PHE A 107 14.64 16.68 20.08
C PHE A 107 13.73 17.31 21.15
N ARG A 108 13.33 18.56 20.95
CA ARG A 108 12.41 19.26 21.86
C ARG A 108 11.04 18.59 21.88
N LEU A 109 10.47 18.35 20.71
CA LEU A 109 9.19 17.63 20.60
C LEU A 109 9.30 16.19 21.11
N ALA A 110 10.44 15.52 20.90
CA ALA A 110 10.67 14.18 21.43
C ALA A 110 10.66 14.14 22.97
N VAL A 111 11.32 15.11 23.61
CA VAL A 111 11.33 15.23 25.07
C VAL A 111 9.92 15.52 25.59
N GLU A 112 9.20 16.47 24.97
CA GLU A 112 7.80 16.76 25.33
C GLU A 112 6.92 15.52 25.21
N ALA A 113 7.05 14.76 24.13
CA ALA A 113 6.31 13.53 23.89
C ALA A 113 6.54 12.48 24.98
N LEU A 114 7.79 12.27 25.40
CA LEU A 114 8.14 11.33 26.47
C LEU A 114 7.65 11.81 27.84
N MET A 115 7.81 13.10 28.13
CA MET A 115 7.38 13.70 29.40
C MET A 115 5.86 13.76 29.56
N HIS A 116 5.10 13.67 28.47
CA HIS A 116 3.65 13.52 28.51
C HIS A 116 3.20 12.18 29.11
N SER A 117 4.09 11.19 29.16
CA SER A 117 3.80 9.89 29.78
C SER A 117 4.03 9.91 31.30
N SER A 118 3.25 9.11 32.03
CA SER A 118 3.46 8.86 33.46
C SER A 118 4.54 7.80 33.74
N ASP A 119 5.05 7.13 32.71
CA ASP A 119 6.07 6.09 32.84
C ASP A 119 7.44 6.69 33.19
N GLU A 120 8.04 6.18 34.26
CA GLU A 120 9.36 6.64 34.74
C GLU A 120 10.46 6.31 33.72
N MET A 121 10.35 5.21 32.99
CA MET A 121 11.31 4.85 31.96
C MET A 121 11.31 5.88 30.81
N HIS A 122 10.14 6.42 30.44
CA HIS A 122 10.05 7.47 29.42
C HIS A 122 10.74 8.76 29.88
N ARG A 123 10.63 9.11 31.17
CA ARG A 123 11.33 10.27 31.75
C ARG A 123 12.84 10.09 31.80
N ILE A 124 13.32 8.87 32.11
CA ILE A 124 14.75 8.56 32.05
C ILE A 124 15.25 8.71 30.60
N ILE A 125 14.51 8.18 29.63
CA ILE A 125 14.87 8.29 28.21
C ILE A 125 14.84 9.73 27.72
N SER A 126 13.92 10.57 28.22
CA SER A 126 13.87 11.98 27.82
C SER A 126 15.17 12.71 28.19
N GLY A 127 15.78 12.40 29.34
CA GLY A 127 17.09 12.89 29.72
C GLY A 127 18.21 12.46 28.77
N ILE A 128 18.14 11.23 28.23
CA ILE A 128 19.07 10.74 27.21
C ILE A 128 18.88 11.52 25.90
N VAL A 129 17.64 11.76 25.48
CA VAL A 129 17.34 12.56 24.27
C VAL A 129 17.91 13.98 24.40
N VAL A 130 17.79 14.63 25.56
CA VAL A 130 18.41 15.93 25.84
C VAL A 130 19.94 15.85 25.72
N ALA A 131 20.56 14.81 26.31
CA ALA A 131 22.01 14.62 26.23
C ALA A 131 22.49 14.40 24.77
N ALA A 132 21.68 13.73 23.95
CA ALA A 132 21.97 13.53 22.53
C ALA A 132 21.93 14.85 21.73
N GLU A 133 21.03 15.78 22.07
CA GLU A 133 20.97 17.11 21.44
C GLU A 133 22.29 17.86 21.62
N THR A 134 22.87 17.80 22.83
CA THR A 134 24.12 18.50 23.16
C THR A 134 25.39 17.93 22.52
N GLU A 135 25.28 16.83 21.76
CA GLU A 135 26.37 16.04 21.16
C GLU A 135 27.39 15.53 22.21
N PRO A 136 27.51 14.21 22.44
CA PRO A 136 28.52 13.70 23.36
C PRO A 136 29.91 14.07 22.82
N ASP A 137 30.79 14.54 23.72
CA ASP A 137 32.20 14.79 23.42
C ASP A 137 32.76 13.58 22.63
N LYS A 138 33.56 13.83 21.59
CA LYS A 138 34.10 12.77 20.71
C LYS A 138 34.79 11.66 21.53
N ARG A 139 35.37 12.01 22.68
CA ARG A 139 36.00 11.09 23.64
C ARG A 139 35.00 10.17 24.34
N LEU A 140 33.78 10.63 24.56
CA LEU A 140 32.68 9.92 25.22
C LEU A 140 31.75 9.21 24.23
N LYS A 141 31.99 9.31 22.92
CA LYS A 141 31.14 8.66 21.91
C LYS A 141 31.09 7.14 22.07
N GLY A 142 32.18 6.51 22.49
CA GLY A 142 32.23 5.06 22.78
C GLY A 142 31.38 4.67 23.99
N THR A 143 31.51 5.40 25.10
CA THR A 143 30.73 5.14 26.32
C THR A 143 29.25 5.46 26.13
N TRP A 144 28.93 6.50 25.35
CA TRP A 144 27.57 6.80 24.90
C TRP A 144 26.94 5.62 24.15
N ARG A 145 27.66 5.10 23.14
CA ARG A 145 27.18 3.95 22.34
C ARG A 145 26.91 2.73 23.20
N GLU A 146 27.85 2.39 24.08
CA GLU A 146 27.69 1.26 25.00
C GLU A 146 26.52 1.46 25.96
N HIS A 147 26.33 2.68 26.48
CA HIS A 147 25.21 3.00 27.36
C HIS A 147 23.87 2.84 26.62
N CYS A 148 23.72 3.45 25.45
CA CYS A 148 22.51 3.37 24.65
C CYS A 148 22.21 1.93 24.21
N GLN A 149 23.23 1.13 23.87
CA GLN A 149 23.05 -0.27 23.51
C GLN A 149 22.59 -1.14 24.69
N LYS A 150 23.22 -0.98 25.86
CA LYS A 150 22.85 -1.71 27.09
C LYS A 150 21.45 -1.35 27.58
N LEU A 151 21.07 -0.08 27.45
CA LEU A 151 19.72 0.35 27.79
C LEU A 151 18.72 -0.16 26.77
N GLY A 152 18.99 0.01 25.48
CA GLY A 152 18.14 -0.42 24.38
C GLY A 152 17.79 -1.91 24.44
N SER A 153 18.74 -2.78 24.79
CA SER A 153 18.48 -4.22 24.89
C SER A 153 17.56 -4.63 26.05
N ARG A 154 17.27 -3.71 26.99
CA ARG A 154 16.35 -3.92 28.11
C ARG A 154 14.96 -3.34 27.86
N LEU A 155 14.75 -2.63 26.74
CA LEU A 155 13.48 -1.98 26.44
C LEU A 155 12.53 -2.94 25.73
N GLU A 156 11.32 -3.05 26.28
CA GLU A 156 10.25 -3.87 25.69
C GLU A 156 9.59 -3.17 24.49
N ASP A 157 9.44 -1.84 24.57
CA ASP A 157 8.84 -1.05 23.49
C ASP A 157 9.80 -0.96 22.29
N PRO A 158 9.37 -1.42 21.09
CA PRO A 158 10.22 -1.45 19.91
C PRO A 158 10.57 -0.05 19.38
N TYR A 159 9.70 0.96 19.56
CA TYR A 159 10.00 2.34 19.15
C TYR A 159 11.12 2.94 20.00
N LEU A 160 11.13 2.66 21.29
CA LEU A 160 12.23 3.10 22.14
C LEU A 160 13.54 2.38 21.77
N ARG A 161 13.49 1.07 21.46
CA ARG A 161 14.68 0.34 20.98
C ARG A 161 15.30 0.96 19.74
N ILE A 162 14.49 1.19 18.70
CA ILE A 162 15.01 1.76 17.45
C ILE A 162 15.44 3.22 17.60
N MET A 163 14.78 4.00 18.46
CA MET A 163 15.20 5.36 18.80
C MET A 163 16.58 5.35 19.46
N MET A 164 16.80 4.48 20.45
CA MET A 164 18.09 4.33 21.13
C MET A 164 19.19 3.83 20.19
N ALA A 165 18.87 2.86 19.31
CA ALA A 165 19.81 2.38 18.30
C ALA A 165 20.23 3.50 17.34
N HIS A 166 19.27 4.31 16.88
CA HIS A 166 19.55 5.46 16.02
C HIS A 166 20.43 6.51 16.72
N LEU A 167 20.08 6.88 17.96
CA LEU A 167 20.88 7.83 18.76
C LEU A 167 22.31 7.35 19.04
N ALA A 168 22.53 6.04 19.14
CA ALA A 168 23.84 5.47 19.38
C ALA A 168 24.71 5.45 18.10
N PHE A 169 24.15 4.94 17.01
CA PHE A 169 24.94 4.52 15.85
C PHE A 169 24.74 5.37 14.61
N ASP A 170 23.67 6.16 14.53
CA ASP A 170 23.19 6.82 13.29
C ASP A 170 23.05 5.80 12.13
N ASP A 171 22.62 4.58 12.46
CA ASP A 171 22.43 3.50 11.49
C ASP A 171 20.95 3.22 11.28
N TRP A 172 20.49 3.49 10.06
CA TRP A 172 19.11 3.26 9.64
C TRP A 172 18.83 1.81 9.27
N ILE A 173 19.85 0.99 8.97
CA ILE A 173 19.66 -0.44 8.66
C ILE A 173 19.16 -1.16 9.90
N THR A 174 19.87 -1.02 11.03
CA THR A 174 19.45 -1.60 12.31
C THR A 174 18.02 -1.15 12.70
N VAL A 175 17.66 0.11 12.42
CA VAL A 175 16.32 0.66 12.70
C VAL A 175 15.23 -0.04 11.87
N VAL A 176 15.45 -0.24 10.56
CA VAL A 176 14.43 -0.85 9.68
C VAL A 176 14.36 -2.37 9.80
N GLU A 177 15.37 -3.01 10.40
CA GLU A 177 15.40 -4.47 10.60
C GLU A 177 14.66 -4.94 11.87
N GLU A 178 14.26 -4.02 12.76
CA GLU A 178 13.44 -4.36 13.93
C GLU A 178 12.04 -4.84 13.50
N VAL A 179 11.84 -6.17 13.52
CA VAL A 179 10.62 -6.83 13.04
C VAL A 179 9.39 -6.51 13.92
N ALA A 180 9.59 -6.13 15.18
CA ALA A 180 8.49 -5.75 16.06
C ALA A 180 7.84 -4.39 15.68
N ILE A 181 8.47 -3.62 14.80
CA ILE A 181 7.87 -2.39 14.25
C ILE A 181 6.91 -2.76 13.11
N PRO A 182 5.69 -2.19 13.07
CA PRO A 182 4.74 -2.43 11.99
C PRO A 182 5.34 -2.23 10.60
N LEU A 183 4.96 -3.08 9.63
CA LEU A 183 5.52 -3.07 8.27
C LEU A 183 5.44 -1.68 7.63
N ARG A 184 4.28 -1.02 7.74
CA ARG A 184 4.08 0.32 7.21
C ARG A 184 5.07 1.35 7.76
N ASP A 185 5.41 1.28 9.04
CA ASP A 185 6.38 2.17 9.66
C ASP A 185 7.80 1.86 9.17
N ARG A 186 8.18 0.57 9.12
CA ARG A 186 9.48 0.14 8.57
C ARG A 186 9.68 0.61 7.13
N LEU A 187 8.64 0.50 6.30
CA LEU A 187 8.63 1.01 4.92
C LEU A 187 8.82 2.53 4.89
N ASN A 188 8.08 3.26 5.71
CA ASN A 188 8.19 4.72 5.79
C ASN A 188 9.60 5.17 6.24
N ILE A 189 10.21 4.49 7.21
CA ILE A 189 11.59 4.76 7.65
C ILE A 189 12.55 4.46 6.50
N ALA A 190 12.46 3.27 5.90
CA ALA A 190 13.34 2.85 4.81
C ALA A 190 13.29 3.83 3.62
N LEU A 191 12.09 4.18 3.19
CA LEU A 191 11.81 5.11 2.11
C LEU A 191 12.13 6.57 2.46
N ARG A 192 12.38 6.94 3.71
CA ARG A 192 12.86 8.28 4.05
C ARG A 192 14.37 8.31 4.15
N PHE A 193 14.96 7.34 4.83
CA PHE A 193 16.32 7.47 5.31
C PHE A 193 17.36 6.63 4.57
N LEU A 194 17.01 5.44 4.03
CA LEU A 194 18.00 4.59 3.34
C LEU A 194 18.36 5.14 1.97
N ASP A 195 19.63 5.10 1.57
CA ASP A 195 19.97 5.35 0.17
C ASP A 195 19.43 4.26 -0.78
N ASP A 196 19.51 4.46 -2.09
CA ASP A 196 18.92 3.53 -3.06
C ASP A 196 19.57 2.13 -3.03
N GLY A 197 20.85 2.03 -2.65
CA GLY A 197 21.55 0.75 -2.53
C GLY A 197 21.11 -0.02 -1.30
N GLN A 198 21.10 0.65 -0.15
CA GLN A 198 20.57 0.15 1.12
C GLN A 198 19.10 -0.27 0.99
N LEU A 199 18.27 0.58 0.37
CA LEU A 199 16.86 0.33 0.16
C LEU A 199 16.63 -0.91 -0.70
N GLY A 200 17.44 -1.09 -1.76
CA GLY A 200 17.39 -2.28 -2.60
C GLY A 200 17.68 -3.57 -1.84
N GLN A 201 18.71 -3.58 -0.99
CA GLN A 201 19.05 -4.74 -0.15
C GLN A 201 17.94 -5.05 0.86
N PHE A 202 17.46 -4.02 1.57
CA PHE A 202 16.36 -4.14 2.52
C PHE A 202 15.10 -4.72 1.87
N PHE A 203 14.71 -4.21 0.69
CA PHE A 203 13.53 -4.69 -0.04
C PHE A 203 13.67 -6.14 -0.50
N GLN A 204 14.86 -6.58 -0.90
CA GLN A 204 15.07 -7.98 -1.27
C GLN A 204 14.94 -8.94 -0.08
N GLY A 205 15.47 -8.57 1.09
CA GLY A 205 15.32 -9.34 2.31
C GLY A 205 13.86 -9.40 2.75
N MET A 206 13.23 -8.24 2.88
CA MET A 206 11.85 -8.10 3.32
C MET A 206 10.87 -8.80 2.38
N LYS A 207 11.08 -8.78 1.06
CA LYS A 207 10.23 -9.53 0.11
C LYS A 207 10.13 -11.01 0.48
N LYS A 208 11.27 -11.66 0.74
CA LYS A 208 11.31 -13.09 1.04
C LYS A 208 10.64 -13.42 2.37
N GLU A 209 10.77 -12.54 3.35
CA GLU A 209 10.12 -12.67 4.65
C GLU A 209 8.60 -12.55 4.51
N LEU A 210 8.14 -11.50 3.82
CA LEU A 210 6.72 -11.22 3.61
C LEU A 210 6.02 -12.29 2.77
N GLU A 211 6.68 -12.85 1.73
CA GLU A 211 6.13 -13.98 0.97
C GLU A 211 5.92 -15.24 1.83
N ARG A 212 6.61 -15.38 2.97
CA ARG A 212 6.51 -16.54 3.87
C ARG A 212 5.57 -16.32 5.05
N SER A 213 5.23 -15.08 5.39
CA SER A 213 4.40 -14.78 6.56
C SER A 213 2.95 -15.22 6.35
N GLY A 214 2.41 -15.00 5.14
CA GLY A 214 0.97 -15.10 4.91
C GLY A 214 0.17 -14.00 5.59
N ASP A 215 0.82 -12.90 6.00
CA ASP A 215 0.17 -11.71 6.52
C ASP A 215 -0.34 -10.86 5.35
N LEU A 216 -1.63 -10.47 5.37
CA LEU A 216 -2.22 -9.64 4.32
C LEU A 216 -1.63 -8.22 4.28
N GLU A 217 -1.02 -7.72 5.36
CA GLU A 217 -0.31 -6.44 5.33
C GLU A 217 0.85 -6.48 4.31
N ALA A 218 1.42 -7.66 4.04
CA ALA A 218 2.44 -7.83 3.02
C ALA A 218 2.00 -7.41 1.62
N LEU A 219 0.69 -7.42 1.33
CA LEU A 219 0.14 -6.96 0.05
C LEU A 219 0.42 -5.48 -0.21
N LEU A 220 0.64 -4.66 0.82
CA LEU A 220 1.10 -3.28 0.68
C LEU A 220 2.46 -3.22 -0.04
N PHE A 221 3.32 -4.21 0.20
CA PHE A 221 4.67 -4.26 -0.36
C PHE A 221 4.72 -5.09 -1.65
N THR A 222 4.09 -6.26 -1.67
CA THR A 222 4.15 -7.16 -2.83
C THR A 222 3.22 -6.74 -3.96
N GLY A 223 2.23 -5.91 -3.64
CA GLY A 223 1.02 -5.76 -4.45
C GLY A 223 0.32 -7.11 -4.63
N LEU A 224 -0.72 -7.13 -5.46
CA LEU A 224 -1.35 -8.36 -5.93
C LEU A 224 -0.68 -8.85 -7.23
N THR A 225 0.64 -8.99 -7.15
CA THR A 225 1.50 -9.59 -8.19
C THR A 225 1.68 -11.09 -7.93
N ASN A 226 2.50 -11.79 -8.72
CA ASN A 226 2.92 -13.17 -8.42
C ASN A 226 3.44 -13.35 -6.97
N SER A 227 4.09 -12.31 -6.42
CA SER A 227 4.59 -12.30 -5.05
C SER A 227 3.42 -12.17 -4.05
N GLY A 228 2.45 -11.30 -4.35
CA GLY A 228 1.21 -11.21 -3.57
C GLY A 228 0.37 -12.47 -3.62
N LEU A 229 0.31 -13.16 -4.75
CA LEU A 229 -0.35 -14.46 -4.83
C LEU A 229 0.35 -15.52 -3.97
N ARG A 230 1.68 -15.43 -3.76
CA ARG A 230 2.37 -16.29 -2.78
C ARG A 230 1.98 -15.95 -1.35
N VAL A 231 1.85 -14.65 -1.02
CA VAL A 231 1.31 -14.21 0.29
C VAL A 231 -0.10 -14.76 0.49
N LEU A 232 -0.99 -14.61 -0.49
CA LEU A 232 -2.37 -15.12 -0.41
C LEU A 232 -2.43 -16.64 -0.28
N GLN A 233 -1.59 -17.37 -1.02
CA GLN A 233 -1.50 -18.83 -0.85
C GLN A 233 -1.12 -19.18 0.58
N ARG A 234 -0.09 -18.52 1.12
CA ARG A 234 0.36 -18.76 2.49
C ARG A 234 -0.69 -18.37 3.53
N TYR A 235 -1.44 -17.29 3.30
CA TYR A 235 -2.57 -16.89 4.11
C TYR A 235 -3.63 -18.00 4.14
N VAL A 236 -4.05 -18.52 2.99
CA VAL A 236 -5.01 -19.63 2.88
C VAL A 236 -4.47 -20.89 3.57
N ASP A 237 -3.19 -21.22 3.40
CA ASP A 237 -2.58 -22.38 4.06
C ASP A 237 -2.61 -22.26 5.60
N ASN A 238 -2.50 -21.03 6.11
CA ASN A 238 -2.48 -20.76 7.55
C ASN A 238 -3.89 -20.67 8.16
N THR A 239 -4.87 -20.15 7.42
CA THR A 239 -6.20 -19.79 7.96
C THR A 239 -7.35 -20.63 7.42
N GLY A 240 -7.19 -21.23 6.24
CA GLY A 240 -8.27 -21.84 5.47
C GLY A 240 -9.25 -20.85 4.83
N ASP A 241 -9.02 -19.54 4.97
CA ASP A 241 -9.90 -18.50 4.43
C ASP A 241 -9.68 -18.30 2.92
N VAL A 242 -10.35 -19.15 2.14
CA VAL A 242 -10.40 -19.06 0.67
C VAL A 242 -11.26 -17.90 0.17
N GLN A 243 -12.20 -17.39 0.99
CA GLN A 243 -13.07 -16.28 0.59
C GLN A 243 -12.24 -15.02 0.35
N THR A 244 -11.39 -14.65 1.31
CA THR A 244 -10.54 -13.47 1.18
C THR A 244 -9.61 -13.57 -0.03
N ALA A 245 -8.99 -14.72 -0.24
CA ALA A 245 -8.12 -14.96 -1.40
C ALA A 245 -8.89 -14.89 -2.73
N ALA A 246 -10.10 -15.46 -2.81
CA ALA A 246 -10.94 -15.42 -4.01
C ALA A 246 -11.42 -14.00 -4.34
N ILE A 247 -11.84 -13.23 -3.33
CA ILE A 247 -12.28 -11.84 -3.51
C ILE A 247 -11.12 -10.98 -4.01
N LEU A 248 -9.95 -11.05 -3.35
CA LEU A 248 -8.77 -10.28 -3.76
C LEU A 248 -8.26 -10.69 -5.15
N ALA A 249 -8.29 -11.98 -5.47
CA ALA A 249 -7.92 -12.47 -6.79
C ALA A 249 -8.88 -11.97 -7.88
N ALA A 250 -10.19 -11.90 -7.61
CA ALA A 250 -11.18 -11.42 -8.56
C ALA A 250 -10.99 -9.94 -8.96
N LEU A 251 -10.34 -9.13 -8.12
CA LEU A 251 -10.05 -7.72 -8.41
C LEU A 251 -9.03 -7.51 -9.54
N ILE A 252 -8.16 -8.50 -9.80
CA ILE A 252 -6.95 -8.30 -10.62
C ILE A 252 -6.75 -9.40 -11.65
N CYS A 253 -7.21 -10.61 -11.32
CA CYS A 253 -6.96 -11.81 -12.08
C CYS A 253 -8.09 -12.09 -13.08
N PRO A 254 -8.31 -11.15 -13.99
CA PRO A 254 -8.59 -11.67 -15.32
C PRO A 254 -7.76 -11.05 -16.46
N GLY A 255 -7.18 -9.87 -16.30
CA GLY A 255 -6.52 -9.16 -17.41
C GLY A 255 -4.98 -9.17 -17.38
N VAL A 256 -4.40 -9.07 -16.18
CA VAL A 256 -3.00 -8.67 -16.02
C VAL A 256 -2.08 -9.83 -15.65
N LEU A 257 -2.60 -10.84 -14.95
CA LEU A 257 -1.80 -11.94 -14.43
C LEU A 257 -2.66 -13.20 -14.45
N GLN A 258 -2.36 -14.16 -15.34
CA GLN A 258 -3.03 -15.47 -15.36
C GLN A 258 -2.27 -16.41 -14.41
N ASP A 259 -2.95 -16.90 -13.37
CA ASP A 259 -2.38 -17.82 -12.38
C ASP A 259 -3.41 -18.87 -12.01
N GLU A 260 -3.03 -20.14 -11.98
CA GLU A 260 -3.98 -21.23 -11.69
C GLU A 260 -4.52 -21.17 -10.24
N ARG A 261 -3.78 -20.58 -9.31
CA ARG A 261 -4.18 -20.50 -7.89
C ARG A 261 -5.40 -19.61 -7.71
N SER A 262 -5.45 -18.48 -8.41
CA SER A 262 -6.59 -17.56 -8.33
C SER A 262 -7.87 -18.21 -8.86
N GLU A 263 -7.80 -18.87 -10.02
CA GLU A 263 -8.93 -19.60 -10.59
C GLU A 263 -9.42 -20.68 -9.64
N ARG A 264 -8.49 -21.41 -9.01
CA ARG A 264 -8.81 -22.42 -8.01
C ARG A 264 -9.49 -21.85 -6.78
N TRP A 265 -8.97 -20.76 -6.19
CA TRP A 265 -9.60 -20.13 -5.02
C TRP A 265 -11.00 -19.63 -5.35
N ILE A 266 -11.17 -19.01 -6.51
CA ILE A 266 -12.48 -18.56 -7.00
C ILE A 266 -13.44 -19.73 -7.11
N SER A 267 -13.04 -20.83 -7.77
CA SER A 267 -13.88 -22.03 -7.90
C SER A 267 -14.25 -22.61 -6.54
N VAL A 268 -13.29 -22.76 -5.63
CA VAL A 268 -13.54 -23.36 -4.31
C VAL A 268 -14.47 -22.49 -3.47
N TYR A 269 -14.30 -21.16 -3.50
CA TYR A 269 -15.20 -20.25 -2.81
C TYR A 269 -16.62 -20.28 -3.39
N GLN A 270 -16.72 -20.35 -4.71
CA GLN A 270 -17.97 -20.54 -5.44
C GLN A 270 -18.69 -21.83 -5.01
N ASP A 271 -17.99 -22.97 -4.97
CA ASP A 271 -18.51 -24.25 -4.51
C ASP A 271 -18.94 -24.22 -3.04
N LEU A 272 -18.18 -23.52 -2.19
CA LEU A 272 -18.50 -23.32 -0.78
C LEU A 272 -19.84 -22.60 -0.61
N LEU A 273 -20.04 -21.49 -1.33
CA LEU A 273 -21.29 -20.73 -1.29
C LEU A 273 -22.47 -21.54 -1.80
N ASP A 274 -22.29 -22.32 -2.87
CA ASP A 274 -23.33 -23.19 -3.41
C ASP A 274 -23.69 -24.30 -2.41
N GLY A 275 -22.69 -24.92 -1.79
CA GLY A 275 -22.87 -25.94 -0.75
C GLY A 275 -23.60 -25.42 0.49
N TRP A 276 -23.33 -24.18 0.87
CA TRP A 276 -24.04 -23.49 1.97
C TRP A 276 -25.38 -22.87 1.56
N ARG A 277 -25.77 -23.01 0.29
CA ARG A 277 -26.99 -22.42 -0.29
C ARG A 277 -27.04 -20.89 -0.17
N MET A 278 -25.87 -20.25 -0.14
CA MET A 278 -25.70 -18.79 -0.11
C MET A 278 -25.77 -18.19 -1.52
N PHE A 279 -26.84 -18.51 -2.24
CA PHE A 279 -26.98 -18.17 -3.66
C PHE A 279 -27.00 -16.66 -3.92
N HIS A 280 -27.52 -15.87 -2.99
CA HIS A 280 -27.52 -14.41 -3.13
C HIS A 280 -26.10 -13.84 -3.13
N GLN A 281 -25.26 -14.26 -2.19
CA GLN A 281 -23.86 -13.86 -2.10
C GLN A 281 -23.07 -14.39 -3.30
N ARG A 282 -23.38 -15.61 -3.75
CA ARG A 282 -22.79 -16.17 -4.96
C ARG A 282 -23.09 -15.33 -6.20
N CYS A 283 -24.36 -15.01 -6.43
CA CYS A 283 -24.77 -14.16 -7.54
C CYS A 283 -24.12 -12.77 -7.44
N GLN A 284 -24.06 -12.18 -6.25
CA GLN A 284 -23.42 -10.88 -6.05
C GLN A 284 -21.93 -10.92 -6.41
N PHE A 285 -21.19 -11.90 -5.90
CA PHE A 285 -19.77 -12.07 -6.20
C PHE A 285 -19.51 -12.22 -7.70
N ASP A 286 -20.32 -13.01 -8.41
CA ASP A 286 -20.16 -13.21 -9.86
C ASP A 286 -20.51 -11.96 -10.67
N ILE A 287 -21.52 -11.19 -10.24
CA ILE A 287 -21.89 -9.91 -10.86
C ILE A 287 -20.75 -8.90 -10.70
N GLU A 288 -20.22 -8.73 -9.49
CA GLU A 288 -19.15 -7.77 -9.19
C GLU A 288 -17.87 -8.12 -9.95
N LYS A 289 -17.46 -9.40 -9.93
CA LYS A 289 -16.37 -9.90 -10.75
C LYS A 289 -16.59 -9.57 -12.23
N GLY A 290 -17.78 -9.88 -12.76
CA GLY A 290 -18.19 -9.59 -14.13
C GLY A 290 -18.24 -8.10 -14.51
N GLU A 291 -18.44 -7.21 -13.54
CA GLU A 291 -18.34 -5.76 -13.74
C GLU A 291 -16.87 -5.31 -13.91
N ILE A 292 -15.98 -5.75 -13.02
CA ILE A 292 -14.54 -5.41 -13.06
C ILE A 292 -13.96 -5.85 -14.41
N LEU A 293 -14.32 -7.04 -14.85
CA LEU A 293 -13.96 -7.58 -16.15
C LEU A 293 -14.38 -6.75 -17.33
N ARG A 294 -15.65 -6.33 -17.33
CA ARG A 294 -16.18 -5.48 -18.40
C ARG A 294 -15.45 -4.14 -18.41
N GLU A 295 -15.15 -3.58 -17.26
CA GLU A 295 -14.38 -2.34 -17.15
C GLU A 295 -12.98 -2.49 -17.76
N LEU A 296 -12.26 -3.58 -17.44
CA LEU A 296 -10.94 -3.87 -18.02
C LEU A 296 -10.97 -4.06 -19.54
N VAL A 297 -12.03 -4.67 -20.07
CA VAL A 297 -12.20 -4.78 -21.54
C VAL A 297 -12.49 -3.42 -22.17
N LEU A 298 -13.32 -2.60 -21.53
CA LEU A 298 -13.66 -1.26 -22.01
C LEU A 298 -12.49 -0.27 -21.94
N SER A 299 -11.60 -0.43 -20.95
CA SER A 299 -10.37 0.37 -20.84
C SER A 299 -9.28 -0.07 -21.81
N GLY A 300 -9.42 -1.24 -22.45
CA GLY A 300 -8.40 -1.82 -23.32
C GLY A 300 -7.28 -2.55 -22.57
N ASP A 301 -7.41 -2.74 -21.27
CA ASP A 301 -6.46 -3.51 -20.45
C ASP A 301 -6.60 -5.02 -20.66
N ARG A 302 -7.67 -5.46 -21.32
CA ARG A 302 -7.90 -6.86 -21.68
C ARG A 302 -8.61 -7.00 -23.03
N GLU A 303 -8.18 -7.99 -23.81
CA GLU A 303 -8.90 -8.40 -25.02
C GLU A 303 -10.31 -8.92 -24.71
N PRO A 304 -11.33 -8.59 -25.51
CA PRO A 304 -12.66 -9.16 -25.39
C PRO A 304 -12.65 -10.67 -25.53
N PHE A 305 -13.37 -11.37 -24.66
CA PHE A 305 -13.50 -12.83 -24.68
C PHE A 305 -14.88 -13.23 -24.15
N GLU A 306 -15.31 -14.45 -24.48
CA GLU A 306 -16.62 -14.95 -24.07
C GLU A 306 -16.57 -15.46 -22.62
N TRP A 307 -17.12 -14.68 -21.69
CA TRP A 307 -17.13 -14.99 -20.25
C TRP A 307 -18.00 -16.19 -19.90
N ILE A 308 -19.17 -16.29 -20.53
CA ILE A 308 -20.14 -17.37 -20.39
C ILE A 308 -20.64 -17.69 -21.81
N PRO A 309 -20.61 -18.96 -22.23
CA PRO A 309 -21.20 -19.37 -23.50
C PRO A 309 -22.66 -18.89 -23.57
N ARG A 310 -23.06 -18.28 -24.68
CA ARG A 310 -24.45 -17.84 -24.86
C ARG A 310 -25.44 -18.99 -24.58
N GLN A 311 -26.17 -18.88 -23.48
CA GLN A 311 -27.16 -19.89 -23.08
C GLN A 311 -28.50 -19.74 -23.82
N LEU A 312 -28.81 -18.53 -24.29
CA LEU A 312 -30.05 -18.21 -25.00
C LEU A 312 -29.75 -17.41 -26.27
N ALA A 313 -30.36 -17.80 -27.38
CA ALA A 313 -30.33 -17.07 -28.65
C ALA A 313 -31.78 -16.80 -29.08
N MET A 314 -32.14 -15.52 -29.24
CA MET A 314 -33.45 -15.16 -29.79
C MET A 314 -33.40 -15.30 -31.31
N ARG A 315 -34.38 -15.99 -31.89
CA ARG A 315 -34.51 -16.17 -33.34
C ARG A 315 -35.67 -15.34 -33.86
N CYS A 316 -35.47 -14.61 -34.96
CA CYS A 316 -36.57 -13.99 -35.67
C CYS A 316 -37.43 -15.07 -36.30
N ASN A 317 -38.72 -15.11 -35.98
CA ASN A 317 -39.64 -16.14 -36.48
C ASN A 317 -39.98 -16.01 -37.98
N PHE A 318 -39.58 -14.91 -38.63
CA PHE A 318 -39.89 -14.61 -40.02
C PHE A 318 -38.71 -14.85 -40.97
N CYS A 319 -37.48 -14.58 -40.53
CA CYS A 319 -36.28 -14.69 -41.38
C CYS A 319 -35.19 -15.60 -40.79
N ASP A 320 -35.48 -16.29 -39.68
CA ASP A 320 -34.61 -17.22 -38.97
C ASP A 320 -33.25 -16.67 -38.51
N LYS A 321 -33.01 -15.37 -38.69
CA LYS A 321 -31.81 -14.70 -38.19
C LYS A 321 -31.81 -14.65 -36.66
N ILE A 322 -30.64 -14.89 -36.08
CA ILE A 322 -30.42 -14.76 -34.65
C ILE A 322 -30.37 -13.26 -34.30
N VAL A 323 -31.28 -12.83 -33.44
CA VAL A 323 -31.36 -11.50 -32.82
C VAL A 323 -30.61 -11.57 -31.50
N SER A 324 -29.29 -11.73 -31.55
CA SER A 324 -28.51 -11.75 -30.32
C SER A 324 -28.37 -10.34 -29.74
N ALA A 325 -28.54 -10.19 -28.42
CA ALA A 325 -28.00 -9.05 -27.70
C ALA A 325 -26.47 -9.08 -27.79
N THR A 326 -25.84 -7.94 -28.07
CA THR A 326 -24.38 -7.76 -28.12
C THR A 326 -23.70 -8.49 -26.96
N GLY A 327 -22.92 -9.53 -27.27
CA GLY A 327 -22.21 -10.33 -26.29
C GLY A 327 -20.89 -9.67 -25.87
N PRO A 328 -20.18 -10.21 -24.87
CA PRO A 328 -18.86 -9.76 -24.44
C PRO A 328 -17.84 -9.55 -25.59
N THR A 329 -17.90 -10.39 -26.62
CA THR A 329 -17.06 -10.33 -27.83
C THR A 329 -17.53 -9.31 -28.88
N ASP A 330 -18.71 -8.72 -28.70
CA ASP A 330 -19.26 -7.65 -29.54
C ASP A 330 -18.94 -6.25 -28.98
N PHE A 331 -18.44 -6.15 -27.74
CA PHE A 331 -17.93 -4.92 -27.13
C PHE A 331 -16.62 -4.52 -27.83
N GLY A 332 -16.73 -3.63 -28.82
CA GLY A 332 -15.61 -3.16 -29.65
C GLY A 332 -16.00 -3.00 -31.12
N LYS A 333 -16.99 -3.77 -31.60
CA LYS A 333 -17.51 -3.64 -32.97
C LYS A 333 -18.50 -2.48 -33.14
N SER A 334 -19.12 -2.02 -32.07
CA SER A 334 -20.09 -0.91 -32.08
C SER A 334 -19.50 0.48 -31.84
N ILE A 335 -18.20 0.58 -31.47
CA ILE A 335 -17.54 1.86 -31.15
C ILE A 335 -16.88 2.48 -32.42
N SER A 336 -16.81 1.75 -33.52
CA SER A 336 -16.33 2.26 -34.82
C SER A 336 -17.26 3.26 -35.51
N ALA A 337 -18.45 3.52 -34.94
CA ALA A 337 -19.41 4.50 -35.45
C ALA A 337 -19.54 5.71 -34.51
N GLY A 338 -18.49 6.53 -34.48
CA GLY A 338 -18.58 7.97 -34.21
C GLY A 338 -18.58 8.43 -32.75
N LEU A 339 -17.42 8.90 -32.28
CA LEU A 339 -17.18 10.23 -31.63
C LEU A 339 -15.75 10.26 -31.02
N PRO A 340 -15.14 11.45 -30.86
CA PRO A 340 -13.70 11.62 -30.78
C PRO A 340 -13.09 11.19 -29.45
N THR A 341 -11.92 10.58 -29.57
CA THR A 341 -11.01 10.16 -28.48
C THR A 341 -10.58 11.35 -27.64
N ALA A 342 -11.10 11.41 -26.41
CA ALA A 342 -10.57 12.26 -25.35
C ALA A 342 -9.72 11.41 -24.39
N TYR A 343 -8.42 11.69 -24.43
CA TYR A 343 -7.45 11.59 -23.36
C TYR A 343 -7.19 10.25 -22.66
N ASP A 344 -5.98 9.74 -22.97
CA ASP A 344 -5.01 9.08 -22.09
C ASP A 344 -5.50 8.70 -20.70
N ARG A 345 -5.78 7.40 -20.51
CA ARG A 345 -5.71 6.76 -19.20
C ARG A 345 -4.99 5.40 -19.27
N ILE A 346 -3.75 5.44 -18.78
CA ILE A 346 -3.11 4.50 -17.86
C ILE A 346 -2.68 3.14 -18.44
N ARG A 347 -1.38 3.01 -18.68
CA ARG A 347 -0.63 1.76 -18.54
C ARG A 347 -0.42 1.45 -17.06
N ALA A 348 -0.99 0.35 -16.57
CA ALA A 348 -0.62 -0.28 -15.31
C ALA A 348 0.10 -1.62 -15.57
N CYS A 349 1.28 -1.54 -16.19
CA CYS A 349 2.26 -2.63 -16.20
C CYS A 349 3.62 -2.04 -15.83
N VAL A 350 4.06 -2.29 -14.60
CA VAL A 350 5.42 -1.99 -14.15
C VAL A 350 6.27 -3.23 -14.41
N HIS A 351 7.25 -3.11 -15.31
CA HIS A 351 8.49 -3.89 -15.27
C HIS A 351 9.43 -3.33 -14.20
#